data_AF-A0A7V3IWQ6-F1
#
_entry.id   AF-A0A7V3IWQ6-F1
#
_cell.length_a   1.000
_cell.length_b   1.000
_cell.length_c   1.000
_cell.angle_alpha   90.00
_cell.angle_beta   90.00
_cell.angle_gamma   90.00
#
_symmetry.space_group_name_H-M   'P 1'
#
loop_
_entity.id
_entity.type
_entity.pdbx_description
1 polymer ?
#
loop_
_entity_poly.entity_id
_entity_poly.type
_entity_poly.pdbx_seq_one_letter_code
_entity_poly.pdbx_strand_id
1 'polypeptide(L)' 'MSRYVVGWTVGAIETGELANQFIDDALVHHSIEPGQLALHADRGTSMTSKPVAQLLTGLGVDRSHSP' A
#
# COMPACT_ATOMS: atom_id res chain seq x y z
N MET A 1 4.06 -8.58 16.22
CA MET A 1 3.62 -8.63 14.81
C MET A 1 4.73 -9.26 13.99
N SER A 2 4.44 -10.37 13.31
CA SER A 2 5.35 -10.89 12.28
C SER A 2 5.36 -9.91 11.11
N ARG A 3 6.52 -9.72 10.47
CA ARG A 3 6.69 -8.86 9.30
C ARG A 3 6.85 -9.78 8.09
N TYR A 4 5.77 -9.97 7.33
CA TYR A 4 5.80 -10.71 6.07
C TYR A 4 5.83 -9.72 4.91
N VAL A 5 6.75 -9.90 3.98
CA VAL A 5 6.84 -9.07 2.77
C VAL A 5 5.86 -9.63 1.74
N VAL A 6 4.81 -8.86 1.43
CA VAL A 6 3.75 -9.21 0.47
C VAL A 6 4.01 -8.68 -0.95
N GLY A 7 5.14 -8.00 -1.17
CA GLY A 7 5.53 -7.50 -2.49
C GLY A 7 6.61 -6.44 -2.43
N TRP A 8 7.22 -6.15 -3.58
CA TRP A 8 8.08 -4.99 -3.81
C TRP A 8 8.01 -4.57 -5.29
N THR A 9 8.28 -3.29 -5.58
CA THR A 9 8.38 -2.78 -6.95
C THR A 9 9.51 -1.75 -7.03
N VAL A 10 10.17 -1.66 -8.18
CA VAL A 10 11.19 -0.65 -8.48
C VAL A 10 10.80 0.01 -9.80
N GLY A 11 10.54 1.31 -9.73
CA GLY A 11 10.23 2.14 -10.90
C GLY A 11 11.30 3.21 -11.11
N ALA A 12 11.40 3.72 -12.34
CA ALA A 12 12.26 4.86 -12.65
C ALA A 12 11.78 6.17 -11.98
N ILE A 13 10.49 6.23 -11.62
CA ILE A 13 9.86 7.33 -10.90
C ILE A 13 8.90 6.78 -9.84
N GLU A 14 8.74 7.53 -8.76
CA GLU A 14 7.74 7.26 -7.73
C GLU A 14 6.46 8.03 -8.08
N THR A 15 5.36 7.32 -8.37
CA THR A 15 4.05 7.95 -8.62
C THR A 15 2.95 7.28 -7.80
N GLY A 16 1.90 8.06 -7.52
CA GLY A 16 0.70 7.57 -6.84
C GLY A 16 0.01 6.43 -7.59
N GLU A 17 -0.05 6.47 -8.92
CA GLU A 17 -0.65 5.40 -9.72
C GLU A 17 0.15 4.09 -9.64
N LEU A 18 1.49 4.15 -9.72
CA LEU A 18 2.32 2.96 -9.59
C LEU A 18 2.20 2.33 -8.20
N ALA A 19 2.18 3.15 -7.15
CA ALA A 19 1.93 2.69 -5.79
C ALA A 19 0.53 2.05 -5.66
N ASN A 20 -0.49 2.65 -6.26
CA ASN A 20 -1.86 2.16 -6.25
C ASN A 20 -1.96 0.78 -6.91
N GLN A 21 -1.38 0.63 -8.09
CA GLN A 21 -1.43 -0.59 -8.89
C GLN A 21 -0.65 -1.71 -8.20
N PHE A 22 0.52 -1.41 -7.65
CA PHE A 22 1.29 -2.36 -6.85
C PHE A 22 0.55 -2.86 -5.61
N ILE A 23 -0.15 -1.98 -4.88
CA ILE A 23 -0.93 -2.37 -3.70
C ILE A 23 -2.09 -3.30 -4.11
N ASP A 24 -2.80 -2.98 -5.19
CA ASP A 24 -3.89 -3.81 -5.70
C ASP A 24 -3.40 -5.21 -6.11
N ASP A 25 -2.30 -5.29 -6.87
CA ASP A 25 -1.69 -6.54 -7.30
C ASP A 25 -1.25 -7.42 -6.11
N ALA A 26 -0.62 -6.81 -5.09
CA ALA A 26 -0.18 -7.52 -3.90
C ALA A 26 -1.35 -8.12 -3.12
N LEU A 27 -2.47 -7.40 -3.04
CA LEU A 27 -3.69 -7.86 -2.36
C LEU A 27 -4.33 -9.03 -3.09
N VAL A 28 -4.46 -8.93 -4.41
CA VAL A 28 -5.00 -10.00 -5.25
C VAL A 28 -4.12 -11.25 -5.14
N HIS A 29 -2.80 -11.09 -5.23
CA HIS A 29 -1.86 -12.20 -5.18
C HIS A 29 -1.91 -12.98 -3.85
N HIS A 30 -2.10 -12.26 -2.74
CA HIS A 30 -2.11 -12.85 -1.41
C HIS A 30 -3.51 -13.15 -0.85
N SER A 31 -4.57 -12.89 -1.63
CA SER A 31 -5.97 -13.08 -1.20
C SER A 31 -6.26 -12.46 0.17
N ILE A 32 -5.74 -11.24 0.40
CA ILE A 32 -5.87 -10.58 1.70
C ILE A 32 -7.28 -10.01 1.84
N GLU A 33 -7.99 -10.44 2.89
CA GLU A 33 -9.31 -9.88 3.19
C GLU A 33 -9.22 -8.43 3.68
N PRO A 34 -10.24 -7.60 3.37
CA PRO A 34 -10.32 -6.22 3.86
C PRO A 34 -10.13 -6.14 5.38
N GLY A 35 -9.34 -5.16 5.84
CA GLY A 35 -9.06 -4.96 7.27
C GLY A 35 -8.02 -5.90 7.90
N GLN A 36 -7.45 -6.85 7.15
CA GLN A 36 -6.34 -7.70 7.63
C GLN A 36 -4.95 -7.15 7.26
N LEU A 37 -4.88 -6.18 6.34
CA LEU A 37 -3.63 -5.54 5.95
C LEU A 37 -3.41 -4.26 6.76
N ALA A 38 -2.26 -4.17 7.44
CA ALA A 38 -1.72 -2.92 7.93
C ALA A 38 -0.54 -2.52 7.03
N LEU A 39 -0.64 -1.39 6.34
CA LEU A 39 0.42 -0.92 5.47
C LEU A 39 1.36 -0.01 6.27
N HIS A 40 2.64 -0.37 6.28
CA HIS A 40 3.69 0.51 6.79
C HIS A 40 4.28 1.29 5.62
N ALA A 41 4.00 2.59 5.59
CA ALA A 41 4.41 3.47 4.50
C ALA A 41 5.38 4.53 5.03
N ASP A 42 6.52 4.67 4.38
CA ASP A 42 7.34 5.88 4.55
C ASP A 42 6.60 7.07 3.95
N ARG A 43 6.84 8.28 4.48
CA ARG A 43 6.10 9.52 4.17
C ARG A 43 6.34 10.07 2.75
N GLY A 44 6.67 9.21 1.78
CA GLY A 44 6.83 9.56 0.37
C GLY A 44 5.59 10.20 -0.22
N THR A 45 5.79 11.09 -1.19
CA THR A 45 4.71 11.84 -1.87
C THR A 45 3.73 10.92 -2.58
N SER A 46 4.15 9.73 -3.03
CA SER A 46 3.25 8.76 -3.67
C SER A 46 2.33 8.09 -2.66
N MET A 47 2.82 7.77 -1.47
CA MET A 47 2.05 7.13 -0.39
C MET A 47 1.01 8.07 0.24
N THR A 48 1.20 9.38 0.09
CA THR A 48 0.26 10.42 0.53
C THR A 48 -0.64 10.93 -0.61
N SER A 49 -0.46 10.40 -1.84
CA SER A 49 -1.25 10.81 -3.00
C SER A 49 -2.72 10.41 -2.87
N LYS A 50 -3.59 11.18 -3.54
CA LYS A 50 -5.04 10.96 -3.52
C LYS A 50 -5.46 9.56 -4.02
N PRO A 51 -4.92 9.02 -5.13
CA PRO A 51 -5.29 7.69 -5.60
C PRO A 51 -5.03 6.59 -4.55
N VAL A 52 -3.83 6.59 -3.96
CA VAL A 52 -3.43 5.61 -2.94
C VAL A 52 -4.30 5.74 -1.68
N ALA A 53 -4.56 6.98 -1.23
CA ALA A 53 -5.40 7.21 -0.05
C ALA A 53 -6.84 6.68 -0.25
N GLN A 54 -7.39 6.81 -1.46
CA GLN A 54 -8.73 6.30 -1.78
C GLN A 54 -8.75 4.77 -1.81
N LEU A 55 -7.76 4.13 -2.43
CA LEU A 55 -7.65 2.66 -2.43
C LEU A 55 -7.55 2.11 -1.01
N LEU A 56 -6.64 2.64 -0.19
CA LEU A 56 -6.45 2.16 1.19
C LEU A 56 -7.71 2.31 2.04
N THR A 57 -8.47 3.37 1.82
CA THR A 57 -9.77 3.59 2.48
C THR A 57 -10.79 2.53 2.05
N GLY A 58 -10.88 2.23 0.75
CA GLY A 58 -11.77 1.19 0.22
C GLY A 58 -11.48 -0.21 0.75
N LEU A 59 -10.22 -0.47 1.12
CA LEU A 59 -9.74 -1.75 1.61
C LEU A 59 -9.77 -1.90 3.14
N GLY A 60 -10.13 -0.85 3.87
CA GLY A 60 -10.10 -0.84 5.34
C GLY A 60 -8.68 -0.96 5.91
N VAL A 61 -7.66 -0.48 5.19
CA VAL A 61 -6.25 -0.58 5.58
C VAL A 61 -5.84 0.61 6.43
N ASP A 62 -5.39 0.34 7.65
CA ASP A 62 -4.83 1.37 8.52
C ASP A 62 -3.41 1.77 8.07
N ARG A 63 -3.20 3.08 7.95
CA ARG A 63 -1.89 3.67 7.63
C ARG A 63 -1.10 3.89 8.90
N SER A 64 -0.19 2.97 9.22
CA SER A 64 0.79 3.20 10.26
C SER A 64 1.95 4.02 9.70
N HIS A 65 2.16 5.22 10.25
CA HIS A 65 3.31 6.05 9.93
C HIS A 65 4.31 5.89 11.07
N SER A 66 5.55 5.48 10.79
CA SER A 66 6.62 5.64 11.79
C SER A 66 6.86 7.14 12.04
N PRO A 67 7.20 7.54 13.28
CA PRO A 67 7.68 8.89 13.54
C PRO A 67 8.95 9.22 12.75
#